data_AF-A0A7J5BMR1-F1
#
_entry.id   AF-A0A7J5BMR1-F1
#
_cell.length_a   1.000
_cell.length_b   1.000
_cell.length_c   1.000
_cell.angle_alpha   90.00
_cell.angle_beta   90.00
_cell.angle_gamma   90.00
#
_symmetry.space_group_name_H-M   'P 1'
#
loop_
_entity.id
_entity.type
_entity.pdbx_description
1 polymer ?
#
loop_
_entity_poly.entity_id
_entity_poly.type
_entity_poly.pdbx_seq_one_letter_code
_entity_poly.pdbx_strand_id
1 'polypeptide(L)'
;MKRVGLIFAPALLLALSFAGAQGAAAAPADLEPSGAGVNADLGTKRELVVAVVSFADKANPSTDVHEFDAVATKTTEYWKAAYPGAISSFEYGGAVTFDAPGACRNWDMNTISDAVLAKFAPAGDIHTHVALVMPDECLDAPGVAHYDAITSTHTTLAVKAKGGKGVQIWAHELGHTLGLGHANSTTCESGCEVKEYDNSWNVMGIAIGGFDEAPALSGTYLRWAGTMQAGDEVVVPNDGQEHAVTISAAGAPGNGPRFVTLVDAKTGATYVVEYRDGGGADTGTAYASWNNPFGVRVLRMETNGESTVLGEKAEIDGKTETVTTRQVGDTFETDSGELSVEVTDIGNGKATVTVRAGEAGAAGDTTSAARPTLVVTPASCGNQVNSAQYTGDRDGVELSIGGITVPATELPEGSFDIGAFLTERAATTVYGEHDVTLTRNGAALGNSAVSVVDPATLSCPEAPGPDTGDHDHGHGDPATPQSDANGTGGAPGVNPTTAAANPTGTSDAGTLAQTGTDATPIALVTVLAAIGAATGAALILRKRTRAHEE
;
A
#
# COMPACT_ATOMS: atom_id res chain seq x y z
N MET A 1 -69.91 9.78 39.62
CA MET A 1 -69.29 9.58 40.96
C MET A 1 -69.80 8.28 41.57
N LYS A 2 -68.99 7.22 41.56
CA LYS A 2 -69.00 6.11 42.52
C LYS A 2 -67.76 5.26 42.23
N ARG A 3 -66.84 5.23 43.19
CA ARG A 3 -65.56 4.51 43.15
C ARG A 3 -65.83 3.02 43.35
N VAL A 4 -65.22 2.19 42.50
CA VAL A 4 -65.01 0.76 42.77
C VAL A 4 -63.50 0.59 42.91
N GLY A 5 -63.06 0.25 44.12
CA GLY A 5 -61.66 -0.05 44.43
C GLY A 5 -61.38 -1.50 44.09
N LEU A 6 -60.39 -1.73 43.21
CA LEU A 6 -59.80 -3.05 42.97
C LEU A 6 -58.51 -3.14 43.78
N ILE A 7 -58.41 -4.17 44.62
CA ILE A 7 -57.23 -4.53 45.40
C ILE A 7 -56.41 -5.51 44.54
N PHE A 8 -55.17 -5.15 44.19
CA PHE A 8 -54.19 -6.09 43.63
C PHE A 8 -53.18 -6.47 44.71
N ALA A 9 -53.02 -7.78 44.93
CA ALA A 9 -51.94 -8.37 45.71
C ALA A 9 -50.68 -8.51 44.84
N PRO A 10 -49.46 -8.33 45.37
CA PRO A 10 -48.25 -8.64 44.64
C PRO A 10 -47.90 -10.12 44.80
N ALA A 11 -47.69 -10.80 43.66
CA ALA A 11 -47.08 -12.12 43.61
C ALA A 11 -45.57 -11.99 43.88
N LEU A 12 -45.11 -12.65 44.95
CA LEU A 12 -43.72 -12.79 45.33
C LEU A 12 -43.06 -13.82 44.41
N LEU A 13 -42.27 -13.37 43.43
CA LEU A 13 -41.46 -14.24 42.58
C LEU A 13 -40.13 -14.55 43.30
N LEU A 14 -39.95 -15.81 43.69
CA LEU A 14 -38.71 -16.32 44.29
C LEU A 14 -37.68 -16.57 43.17
N ALA A 15 -36.68 -15.71 43.05
CA ALA A 15 -35.53 -15.96 42.17
C ALA A 15 -34.51 -16.82 42.92
N LEU A 16 -34.36 -18.09 42.51
CA LEU A 16 -33.21 -18.92 42.90
C LEU A 16 -31.99 -18.48 42.07
N SER A 17 -31.00 -17.89 42.73
CA SER A 17 -29.67 -17.64 42.17
C SER A 17 -28.81 -18.90 42.32
N PHE A 18 -28.51 -19.58 41.21
CA PHE A 18 -27.41 -20.53 41.14
C PHE A 18 -26.12 -19.77 40.78
N ALA A 19 -25.30 -19.49 41.80
CA ALA A 19 -23.92 -19.04 41.60
C ALA A 19 -23.05 -20.26 41.29
N GLY A 20 -23.01 -20.65 40.01
CA GLY A 20 -21.99 -21.57 39.50
C GLY A 20 -20.80 -20.75 39.01
N ALA A 21 -19.73 -20.70 39.79
CA ALA A 21 -18.45 -20.15 39.34
C ALA A 21 -17.84 -21.10 38.30
N GLN A 22 -18.12 -20.87 37.03
CA GLN A 22 -17.30 -21.41 35.95
C GLN A 22 -16.08 -20.50 35.84
N GLY A 23 -14.89 -21.06 36.07
CA GLY A 23 -13.64 -20.36 35.84
C GLY A 23 -13.59 -19.95 34.38
N ALA A 24 -13.58 -18.64 34.12
CA ALA A 24 -13.29 -18.10 32.80
C ALA A 24 -11.90 -18.63 32.41
N ALA A 25 -11.87 -19.52 31.41
CA ALA A 25 -10.64 -19.79 30.70
C ALA A 25 -10.16 -18.44 30.14
N ALA A 26 -8.88 -18.11 30.39
CA ALA A 26 -8.28 -16.93 29.81
C ALA A 26 -8.51 -16.97 28.30
N ALA A 27 -9.10 -15.91 27.75
CA ALA A 27 -9.21 -15.73 26.32
C ALA A 27 -7.80 -15.92 25.72
N PRO A 28 -7.64 -16.70 24.64
CA PRO A 28 -6.37 -16.74 23.92
C PRO A 28 -6.00 -15.30 23.56
N ALA A 29 -4.73 -14.93 23.76
CA ALA A 29 -4.23 -13.63 23.36
C ALA A 29 -4.64 -13.38 21.90
N ASP A 30 -5.33 -12.26 21.66
CA ASP A 30 -5.73 -11.82 20.34
C ASP A 30 -4.53 -11.94 19.40
N LEU A 31 -4.69 -12.75 18.36
CA LEU A 31 -3.79 -12.76 17.23
C LEU A 31 -4.00 -11.42 16.52
N GLU A 32 -3.29 -10.39 16.97
CA GLU A 32 -2.96 -9.23 16.15
C GLU A 32 -2.53 -9.79 14.78
N PRO A 33 -3.20 -9.43 13.67
CA PRO A 33 -2.83 -9.94 12.36
C PRO A 33 -1.35 -9.63 12.16
N SER A 34 -0.52 -10.68 12.09
CA SER A 34 0.94 -10.60 11.97
C SER A 34 1.43 -10.07 10.62
N GLY A 35 0.58 -9.30 9.94
CA GLY A 35 0.81 -8.60 8.69
C GLY A 35 0.72 -7.08 8.86
N ALA A 36 1.07 -6.53 10.03
CA ALA A 36 1.61 -5.17 10.11
C ALA A 36 2.97 -5.15 9.39
N GLY A 37 2.95 -5.47 8.09
CA GLY A 37 4.08 -5.43 7.22
C GLY A 37 4.35 -3.97 6.88
N VAL A 38 5.63 -3.62 6.93
CA VAL A 38 6.27 -2.51 6.21
C VAL A 38 6.30 -1.09 6.83
N ASN A 39 5.51 -0.70 7.83
CA ASN A 39 5.41 0.74 8.20
C ASN A 39 5.99 1.24 9.54
N ALA A 40 6.82 0.46 10.24
CA ALA A 40 7.36 0.92 11.53
C ALA A 40 8.33 2.13 11.42
N ASP A 41 8.86 2.43 10.24
CA ASP A 41 9.75 3.58 10.03
C ASP A 41 9.47 4.31 8.72
N LEU A 42 8.25 4.81 8.53
CA LEU A 42 8.01 5.79 7.48
C LEU A 42 8.79 7.10 7.68
N GLY A 43 9.58 7.26 8.75
CA GLY A 43 10.23 8.53 9.07
C GLY A 43 9.23 9.63 9.39
N THR A 44 9.49 10.39 10.44
CA THR A 44 8.55 11.44 10.85
C THR A 44 8.52 12.62 9.88
N LYS A 45 9.53 12.80 9.03
CA LYS A 45 9.63 13.91 8.09
C LYS A 45 9.78 13.39 6.67
N ARG A 46 9.00 13.95 5.76
CA ARG A 46 8.94 13.64 4.34
C ARG A 46 9.04 14.94 3.55
N GLU A 47 9.61 14.87 2.35
CA GLU A 47 9.74 16.01 1.46
C GLU A 47 9.36 15.61 0.03
N LEU A 48 8.61 16.44 -0.69
CA LEU A 48 8.33 16.27 -2.12
C LEU A 48 9.11 17.33 -2.90
N VAL A 49 9.95 16.90 -3.83
CA VAL A 49 10.64 17.80 -4.77
C VAL A 49 10.09 17.58 -6.18
N VAL A 50 10.04 18.65 -6.96
CA VAL A 50 9.48 18.62 -8.31
C VAL A 50 10.59 18.84 -9.34
N ALA A 51 10.63 18.02 -10.38
CA ALA A 51 11.47 18.26 -11.55
C ALA A 51 10.61 18.44 -12.80
N VAL A 52 10.70 19.61 -13.43
CA VAL A 52 10.11 19.85 -14.75
C VAL A 52 11.09 19.34 -15.81
N VAL A 53 10.78 18.16 -16.35
CA VAL A 53 11.69 17.38 -17.18
C VAL A 53 11.53 17.75 -18.66
N SER A 54 12.64 18.04 -19.33
CA SER A 54 12.74 18.14 -20.79
C SER A 54 13.65 17.03 -21.32
N PHE A 55 13.41 16.59 -22.55
CA PHE A 55 14.23 15.61 -23.26
C PHE A 55 14.89 16.24 -24.49
N ALA A 56 15.92 15.58 -25.03
CA ALA A 56 16.62 16.07 -26.21
C ALA A 56 15.71 16.24 -27.44
N ASP A 57 14.66 15.43 -27.55
CA ASP A 57 13.70 15.44 -28.67
C ASP A 57 12.35 16.08 -28.31
N LYS A 58 12.12 16.42 -27.04
CA LYS A 58 10.86 16.99 -26.53
C LYS A 58 11.11 17.93 -25.35
N ALA A 59 10.94 19.22 -25.60
CA ALA A 59 10.91 20.21 -24.52
C ALA A 59 9.64 20.04 -23.67
N ASN A 60 9.74 20.31 -22.36
CA ASN A 60 8.56 20.43 -21.51
C ASN A 60 7.71 21.61 -21.98
N PRO A 61 6.37 21.46 -22.11
CA PRO A 61 5.51 22.57 -22.48
C PRO A 61 5.44 23.67 -21.41
N SER A 62 5.78 23.36 -20.15
CA SER A 62 5.92 24.36 -19.10
C SER A 62 7.33 24.94 -19.11
N THR A 63 7.42 26.28 -19.15
CA THR A 63 8.68 27.01 -19.01
C THR A 63 8.84 27.64 -17.64
N ASP A 64 7.79 27.59 -16.81
CA ASP A 64 7.79 28.11 -15.45
C ASP A 64 7.77 26.95 -14.47
N VAL A 65 8.91 26.74 -13.80
CA VAL A 65 9.08 25.65 -12.84
C VAL A 65 8.12 25.75 -11.65
N HIS A 66 7.65 26.97 -11.33
CA HIS A 66 6.75 27.24 -10.22
C HIS A 66 5.27 26.98 -10.54
N GLU A 67 4.94 26.62 -11.79
CA GLU A 67 3.58 26.28 -12.19
C GLU A 67 2.99 25.13 -11.35
N PHE A 68 3.85 24.28 -10.77
CA PHE A 68 3.46 23.10 -10.00
C PHE A 68 3.54 23.29 -8.48
N ASP A 69 3.95 24.45 -7.98
CA ASP A 69 4.12 24.70 -6.53
C ASP A 69 2.82 24.45 -5.75
N ALA A 70 1.69 24.94 -6.30
CA ALA A 70 0.39 24.82 -5.65
C ALA A 70 -0.10 23.37 -5.57
N VAL A 71 0.05 22.59 -6.65
CA VAL A 71 -0.37 21.18 -6.67
C VAL A 71 0.54 20.33 -5.78
N ALA A 72 1.85 20.57 -5.80
CA ALA A 72 2.81 19.88 -4.94
C ALA A 72 2.51 20.16 -3.45
N THR A 73 2.31 21.43 -3.09
CA THR A 73 1.95 21.83 -1.72
C THR A 73 0.68 21.13 -1.26
N LYS A 74 -0.42 21.25 -2.02
CA LYS A 74 -1.69 20.58 -1.68
C LYS A 74 -1.56 19.07 -1.57
N THR A 75 -0.75 18.45 -2.42
CA THR A 75 -0.50 17.00 -2.37
C THR A 75 0.21 16.59 -1.08
N THR A 76 1.25 17.34 -0.66
CA THR A 76 1.93 17.08 0.62
C THR A 76 1.02 17.33 1.82
N GLU A 77 0.19 18.38 1.77
CA GLU A 77 -0.81 18.67 2.80
C GLU A 77 -1.85 17.55 2.91
N TYR A 78 -2.33 17.04 1.77
CA TYR A 78 -3.25 15.90 1.72
C TYR A 78 -2.66 14.69 2.44
N TRP A 79 -1.46 14.24 2.05
CA TRP A 79 -0.87 13.04 2.63
C TRP A 79 -0.50 13.21 4.11
N LYS A 80 -0.04 14.40 4.51
CA LYS A 80 0.14 14.72 5.94
C LYS A 80 -1.17 14.60 6.73
N ALA A 81 -2.29 15.05 6.17
CA ALA A 81 -3.59 14.95 6.82
C ALA A 81 -4.16 13.52 6.78
N ALA A 82 -3.95 12.79 5.69
CA ALA A 82 -4.44 11.43 5.48
C ALA A 82 -3.66 10.39 6.31
N TYR A 83 -2.42 10.66 6.71
CA TYR A 83 -1.56 9.76 7.50
C TYR A 83 -1.26 10.32 8.90
N PRO A 84 -2.28 10.56 9.74
CA PRO A 84 -2.04 11.17 11.03
C PRO A 84 -1.17 10.26 11.92
N GLY A 85 -0.11 10.83 12.50
CA GLY A 85 0.80 10.11 13.40
C GLY A 85 1.93 9.36 12.71
N ALA A 86 1.73 8.88 11.48
CA ALA A 86 2.79 8.24 10.69
C ALA A 86 3.68 9.25 9.95
N ILE A 87 3.08 10.30 9.40
CA ILE A 87 3.81 11.41 8.76
C ILE A 87 3.65 12.66 9.63
N SER A 88 4.69 13.02 10.38
CA SER A 88 4.62 14.21 11.26
C SER A 88 4.78 15.52 10.47
N SER A 89 5.54 15.48 9.38
CA SER A 89 5.64 16.55 8.39
C SER A 89 5.81 15.96 6.99
N PHE A 90 5.08 16.54 6.04
CA PHE A 90 5.32 16.35 4.61
C PHE A 90 5.42 17.75 4.02
N GLU A 91 6.58 18.12 3.50
CA GLU A 91 6.86 19.47 3.03
C GLU A 91 7.17 19.47 1.53
N TYR A 92 6.84 20.57 0.86
CA TYR A 92 7.27 20.79 -0.51
C TYR A 92 8.66 21.44 -0.50
N GLY A 93 9.64 20.73 -1.07
CA GLY A 93 11.06 21.11 -1.08
C GLY A 93 11.48 22.07 -2.19
N GLY A 94 10.58 22.38 -3.11
CA GLY A 94 10.83 23.24 -4.26
C GLY A 94 10.89 22.47 -5.58
N ALA A 95 11.11 23.22 -6.65
CA ALA A 95 11.17 22.67 -8.01
C ALA A 95 12.43 23.09 -8.76
N VAL A 96 12.84 22.23 -9.69
CA VAL A 96 13.94 22.49 -10.64
C VAL A 96 13.52 22.14 -12.06
N THR A 97 14.17 22.76 -13.04
CA THR A 97 14.17 22.22 -14.39
C THR A 97 15.23 21.14 -14.51
N PHE A 98 14.95 20.11 -15.31
CA PHE A 98 15.87 19.00 -15.54
C PHE A 98 15.88 18.58 -17.01
N ASP A 99 17.03 18.70 -17.66
CA ASP A 99 17.23 18.18 -19.01
C ASP A 99 17.66 16.71 -18.91
N ALA A 100 16.70 15.81 -19.08
CA ALA A 100 16.95 14.38 -19.06
C ALA A 100 17.75 13.93 -20.30
N PRO A 101 18.72 13.02 -20.10
CA PRO A 101 19.42 12.42 -21.22
C PRO A 101 18.46 11.54 -22.04
N GLY A 102 18.69 11.48 -23.36
CA GLY A 102 17.95 10.59 -24.24
C GLY A 102 16.64 11.17 -24.78
N ALA A 103 15.79 10.26 -25.26
CA ALA A 103 14.53 10.60 -25.90
C ALA A 103 13.34 10.33 -24.97
N CYS A 104 12.30 11.13 -25.11
CA CYS A 104 11.05 11.11 -24.33
C CYS A 104 10.34 9.74 -24.25
N ARG A 105 10.58 8.81 -25.19
CA ARG A 105 10.00 7.45 -25.17
C ARG A 105 10.98 6.35 -24.71
N ASN A 106 12.25 6.70 -24.51
CA ASN A 106 13.31 5.81 -24.08
C ASN A 106 13.95 6.37 -22.80
N TRP A 107 13.12 6.66 -21.81
CA TRP A 107 13.54 7.19 -20.52
C TRP A 107 13.46 6.10 -19.46
N ASP A 108 14.26 6.26 -18.41
CA ASP A 108 14.26 5.39 -17.25
C ASP A 108 13.95 6.24 -16.01
N MET A 109 12.86 5.89 -15.31
CA MET A 109 12.37 6.70 -14.18
C MET A 109 13.38 6.78 -13.04
N ASN A 110 14.07 5.67 -12.76
CA ASN A 110 15.10 5.61 -11.72
C ASN A 110 16.28 6.53 -12.05
N THR A 111 16.82 6.41 -13.26
CA THR A 111 17.96 7.23 -13.72
C THR A 111 17.67 8.73 -13.64
N ILE A 112 16.47 9.15 -14.06
CA ILE A 112 16.07 10.57 -13.98
C ILE A 112 15.89 10.99 -12.51
N SER A 113 15.22 10.16 -11.71
CA SER A 113 14.97 10.46 -10.31
C SER A 113 16.26 10.59 -9.50
N ASP A 114 17.20 9.65 -9.65
CA ASP A 114 18.51 9.69 -8.97
C ASP A 114 19.28 10.97 -9.31
N ALA A 115 19.25 11.39 -10.58
CA ALA A 115 19.92 12.61 -11.03
C ALA A 115 19.23 13.89 -10.52
N VAL A 116 17.92 13.85 -10.28
CA VAL A 116 17.18 14.93 -9.64
C VAL A 116 17.48 14.96 -8.15
N LEU A 117 17.40 13.82 -7.44
CA LEU A 117 17.65 13.71 -6.01
C LEU A 117 19.02 14.17 -5.61
N ALA A 118 20.05 13.87 -6.41
CA ALA A 118 21.41 14.35 -6.18
C ALA A 118 21.52 15.89 -6.10
N LYS A 119 20.50 16.65 -6.50
CA LYS A 119 20.42 18.11 -6.37
C LYS A 119 19.74 18.59 -5.09
N PHE A 120 18.91 17.76 -4.45
CA PHE A 120 18.07 18.15 -3.31
C PHE A 120 18.46 17.46 -2.01
N ALA A 121 18.86 16.19 -2.10
CA ALA A 121 19.04 15.32 -0.94
C ALA A 121 20.41 14.64 -0.95
N PRO A 122 20.96 14.27 0.22
CA PRO A 122 22.12 13.40 0.30
C PRO A 122 21.82 12.02 -0.30
N ALA A 123 22.86 11.33 -0.77
CA ALA A 123 22.71 9.97 -1.30
C ALA A 123 22.12 9.02 -0.24
N GLY A 124 21.14 8.21 -0.63
CA GLY A 124 20.45 7.27 0.25
C GLY A 124 19.35 7.87 1.12
N ASP A 125 18.89 9.09 0.82
CA ASP A 125 17.73 9.68 1.48
C ASP A 125 16.44 9.02 1.00
N ILE A 126 15.79 8.28 1.89
CA ILE A 126 14.52 7.57 1.66
C ILE A 126 13.28 8.42 1.98
N HIS A 127 13.48 9.65 2.48
CA HIS A 127 12.40 10.54 2.93
C HIS A 127 12.05 11.60 1.88
N THR A 128 12.88 11.78 0.85
CA THR A 128 12.61 12.67 -0.28
C THR A 128 11.94 11.91 -1.43
N HIS A 129 10.75 12.38 -1.80
CA HIS A 129 9.95 11.91 -2.92
C HIS A 129 10.21 12.82 -4.13
N VAL A 130 10.27 12.25 -5.33
CA VAL A 130 10.44 13.02 -6.57
C VAL A 130 9.18 12.96 -7.42
N ALA A 131 8.67 14.13 -7.79
CA ALA A 131 7.66 14.29 -8.83
C ALA A 131 8.31 14.77 -10.14
N LEU A 132 8.34 13.89 -11.14
CA LEU A 132 8.77 14.18 -12.50
C LEU A 132 7.59 14.72 -13.31
N VAL A 133 7.60 16.00 -13.63
CA VAL A 133 6.64 16.60 -14.55
C VAL A 133 7.16 16.44 -15.96
N MET A 134 6.50 15.60 -16.76
CA MET A 134 6.96 15.16 -18.07
C MET A 134 6.15 15.81 -19.20
N PRO A 135 6.72 15.98 -20.41
CA PRO A 135 5.91 16.29 -21.59
C PRO A 135 4.81 15.23 -21.76
N ASP A 136 3.59 15.66 -22.08
CA ASP A 136 2.42 14.77 -22.15
C ASP A 136 2.62 13.57 -23.08
N GLU A 137 3.40 13.73 -24.15
CA GLU A 137 3.69 12.67 -25.11
C GLU A 137 4.67 11.61 -24.60
N CYS A 138 5.30 11.79 -23.44
CA CYS A 138 6.23 10.83 -22.83
C CYS A 138 5.54 9.80 -21.94
N LEU A 139 4.28 10.04 -21.57
CA LEU A 139 3.49 9.19 -20.70
C LEU A 139 2.21 8.73 -21.41
N ASP A 140 1.84 7.46 -21.23
CA ASP A 140 0.58 6.95 -21.79
C ASP A 140 -0.61 7.24 -20.85
N ALA A 141 -0.39 7.22 -19.54
CA ALA A 141 -1.36 7.61 -18.52
C ALA A 141 -1.14 9.05 -17.99
N PRO A 142 -2.14 9.69 -17.34
CA PRO A 142 -1.98 11.02 -16.73
C PRO A 142 -0.87 11.09 -15.67
N GLY A 143 -0.64 9.98 -14.98
CA GLY A 143 0.46 9.76 -14.05
C GLY A 143 0.91 8.30 -14.06
N VAL A 144 2.08 8.05 -13.48
CA VAL A 144 2.61 6.73 -13.16
C VAL A 144 3.56 6.86 -11.97
N ALA A 145 3.64 5.87 -11.11
CA ALA A 145 4.58 5.83 -10.01
C ALA A 145 5.24 4.46 -9.86
N HIS A 146 6.37 4.42 -9.15
CA HIS A 146 6.93 3.14 -8.71
C HIS A 146 6.12 2.60 -7.53
N TYR A 147 5.68 1.35 -7.68
CA TYR A 147 4.88 0.62 -6.71
C TYR A 147 5.74 0.02 -5.56
N ASP A 148 7.05 -0.15 -5.75
CA ASP A 148 7.97 -0.80 -4.80
C ASP A 148 8.63 0.18 -3.80
N ALA A 149 7.95 1.29 -3.54
CA ALA A 149 8.55 2.46 -2.95
C ALA A 149 8.86 2.36 -1.45
N ILE A 150 8.25 1.44 -0.70
CA ILE A 150 8.49 1.37 0.75
C ILE A 150 9.92 0.87 1.03
N THR A 151 10.49 0.01 0.18
CA THR A 151 11.84 -0.53 0.37
C THR A 151 12.87 0.08 -0.57
N SER A 152 12.45 0.63 -1.71
CA SER A 152 13.35 1.30 -2.62
C SER A 152 13.98 2.52 -1.96
N THR A 153 15.26 2.76 -2.24
CA THR A 153 15.98 3.92 -1.70
C THR A 153 15.38 5.26 -2.13
N HIS A 154 14.55 5.28 -3.17
CA HIS A 154 13.98 6.50 -3.74
C HIS A 154 12.57 6.26 -4.27
N THR A 155 11.64 7.12 -3.89
CA THR A 155 10.25 6.97 -4.30
C THR A 155 9.88 8.03 -5.33
N THR A 156 9.44 7.60 -6.51
CA THR A 156 9.27 8.49 -7.68
C THR A 156 7.88 8.35 -8.27
N LEU A 157 7.30 9.49 -8.62
CA LEU A 157 6.14 9.58 -9.49
C LEU A 157 6.45 10.44 -10.71
N ALA A 158 5.79 10.16 -11.82
CA ALA A 158 5.82 10.93 -13.05
C ALA A 158 4.40 11.32 -13.47
N VAL A 159 4.20 12.59 -13.85
CA VAL A 159 2.90 13.15 -14.21
C VAL A 159 2.98 13.96 -15.50
N LYS A 160 1.89 13.98 -16.27
CA LYS A 160 1.80 14.80 -17.48
C LYS A 160 1.78 16.29 -17.14
N ALA A 161 2.56 17.08 -17.86
CA ALA A 161 2.64 18.53 -17.65
C ALA A 161 1.29 19.25 -17.82
N LYS A 162 0.46 18.90 -18.81
CA LYS A 162 -0.89 19.49 -18.97
C LYS A 162 -1.98 18.58 -18.42
N GLY A 163 -1.99 17.31 -18.80
CA GLY A 163 -3.03 16.35 -18.40
C GLY A 163 -2.99 15.93 -16.92
N GLY A 164 -1.89 16.19 -16.21
CA GLY A 164 -1.64 15.70 -14.85
C GLY A 164 -1.68 16.77 -13.75
N LYS A 165 -2.22 17.97 -13.99
CA LYS A 165 -2.15 19.08 -13.02
C LYS A 165 -3.09 18.98 -11.80
N GLY A 166 -3.99 18.00 -11.79
CA GLY A 166 -4.95 17.85 -10.69
C GLY A 166 -4.29 17.28 -9.44
N VAL A 167 -4.63 17.84 -8.27
CA VAL A 167 -4.17 17.33 -6.96
C VAL A 167 -4.52 15.86 -6.79
N GLN A 168 -5.67 15.41 -7.30
CA GLN A 168 -6.07 14.01 -7.20
C GLN A 168 -5.10 13.07 -7.92
N ILE A 169 -4.56 13.45 -9.09
CA ILE A 169 -3.59 12.64 -9.82
C ILE A 169 -2.28 12.58 -9.03
N TRP A 170 -1.77 13.72 -8.58
CA TRP A 170 -0.53 13.77 -7.80
C TRP A 170 -0.65 13.00 -6.48
N ALA A 171 -1.78 13.16 -5.79
CA ALA A 171 -2.05 12.43 -4.57
C ALA A 171 -2.12 10.92 -4.84
N HIS A 172 -2.81 10.49 -5.89
CA HIS A 172 -2.86 9.08 -6.31
C HIS A 172 -1.47 8.51 -6.54
N GLU A 173 -0.68 9.14 -7.42
CA GLU A 173 0.66 8.64 -7.74
C GLU A 173 1.59 8.67 -6.52
N LEU A 174 1.50 9.70 -5.67
CA LEU A 174 2.26 9.76 -4.43
C LEU A 174 1.80 8.69 -3.44
N GLY A 175 0.55 8.22 -3.49
CA GLY A 175 0.08 7.09 -2.69
C GLY A 175 0.80 5.78 -3.01
N HIS A 176 1.12 5.53 -4.28
CA HIS A 176 1.98 4.40 -4.66
C HIS A 176 3.38 4.52 -4.08
N THR A 177 3.91 5.75 -4.02
CA THR A 177 5.20 5.99 -3.36
C THR A 177 5.19 5.75 -1.85
N LEU A 178 4.00 5.64 -1.25
CA LEU A 178 3.76 5.28 0.15
C LEU A 178 3.33 3.80 0.29
N GLY A 179 3.44 3.03 -0.80
CA GLY A 179 3.12 1.61 -0.90
C GLY A 179 1.65 1.26 -0.76
N LEU A 180 0.79 2.12 -1.27
CA LEU A 180 -0.63 1.83 -1.44
C LEU A 180 -0.91 1.28 -2.85
N GLY A 181 -1.73 0.25 -2.94
CA GLY A 181 -2.28 -0.24 -4.21
C GLY A 181 -3.55 0.47 -4.63
N HIS A 182 -4.07 0.11 -5.80
CA HIS A 182 -5.30 0.69 -6.33
C HIS A 182 -6.53 0.38 -5.48
N ALA A 183 -7.49 1.32 -5.52
CA ALA A 183 -8.80 1.13 -4.94
C ALA A 183 -9.74 0.67 -6.05
N ASN A 184 -10.21 -0.55 -5.91
CA ASN A 184 -11.01 -1.27 -6.89
C ASN A 184 -12.47 -1.33 -6.44
N SER A 185 -13.35 -1.72 -7.35
CA SER A 185 -14.76 -2.03 -7.06
C SER A 185 -15.11 -3.41 -7.59
N THR A 186 -15.98 -4.16 -6.92
CA THR A 186 -16.62 -5.32 -7.55
C THR A 186 -17.82 -4.87 -8.37
N THR A 187 -17.89 -5.28 -9.64
CA THR A 187 -19.12 -5.14 -10.44
C THR A 187 -19.68 -6.50 -10.74
N CYS A 188 -21.00 -6.66 -10.59
CA CYS A 188 -21.63 -7.98 -10.61
C CYS A 188 -22.56 -8.23 -11.80
N GLU A 189 -22.47 -7.49 -12.93
CA GLU A 189 -23.42 -7.51 -14.05
C GLU A 189 -23.71 -8.92 -14.64
N SER A 190 -22.69 -9.69 -15.01
CA SER A 190 -22.81 -11.06 -15.55
C SER A 190 -22.02 -12.10 -14.74
N GLY A 191 -21.49 -11.66 -13.60
CA GLY A 191 -20.56 -12.32 -12.70
C GLY A 191 -19.87 -11.23 -11.89
N CYS A 192 -19.40 -11.53 -10.69
CA CYS A 192 -18.68 -10.55 -9.89
C CYS A 192 -17.21 -10.52 -10.31
N GLU A 193 -16.79 -9.42 -10.93
CA GLU A 193 -15.40 -9.15 -11.29
C GLU A 193 -14.89 -7.93 -10.55
N VAL A 194 -13.59 -7.91 -10.26
CA VAL A 194 -12.92 -6.74 -9.70
C VAL A 194 -12.55 -5.82 -10.86
N LYS A 195 -13.05 -4.57 -10.81
CA LYS A 195 -12.65 -3.50 -11.72
C LYS A 195 -11.64 -2.60 -11.03
N GLU A 196 -10.44 -2.63 -11.56
CA GLU A 196 -9.33 -1.78 -11.13
C GLU A 196 -9.71 -0.30 -11.28
N TYR A 197 -9.29 0.54 -10.32
CA TYR A 197 -9.58 1.98 -10.25
C TYR A 197 -11.06 2.38 -10.10
N ASP A 198 -12.01 1.47 -10.12
CA ASP A 198 -13.44 1.82 -10.21
C ASP A 198 -14.02 2.38 -8.88
N ASN A 199 -13.18 2.51 -7.84
CA ASN A 199 -13.54 3.14 -6.58
C ASN A 199 -13.28 4.66 -6.57
N SER A 200 -14.16 5.43 -7.21
CA SER A 200 -14.09 6.91 -7.24
C SER A 200 -14.22 7.63 -5.88
N TRP A 201 -14.50 6.88 -4.81
CA TRP A 201 -14.61 7.41 -3.45
C TRP A 201 -13.28 7.38 -2.69
N ASN A 202 -12.20 6.93 -3.32
CA ASN A 202 -10.89 6.83 -2.69
C ASN A 202 -9.82 7.44 -3.62
N VAL A 203 -8.78 8.06 -3.04
CA VAL A 203 -7.72 8.71 -3.81
C VAL A 203 -6.95 7.70 -4.67
N MET A 204 -6.82 6.46 -4.18
CA MET A 204 -6.19 5.36 -4.88
C MET A 204 -7.11 4.69 -5.92
N GLY A 205 -8.35 5.15 -6.07
CA GLY A 205 -9.21 4.74 -7.17
C GLY A 205 -8.97 5.62 -8.40
N ILE A 206 -10.02 5.84 -9.19
CA ILE A 206 -9.92 6.68 -10.39
C ILE A 206 -9.58 8.13 -10.03
N ALA A 207 -8.42 8.59 -10.48
CA ALA A 207 -8.04 9.99 -10.42
C ALA A 207 -8.75 10.76 -11.56
N ILE A 208 -9.60 11.72 -11.19
CA ILE A 208 -10.42 12.46 -12.15
C ILE A 208 -9.82 13.86 -12.30
N GLY A 209 -9.26 14.13 -13.48
CA GLY A 209 -8.70 15.45 -13.79
C GLY A 209 -9.75 16.56 -13.67
N GLY A 210 -9.31 17.74 -13.22
CA GLY A 210 -10.17 18.93 -13.08
C GLY A 210 -10.77 19.11 -11.68
N PHE A 211 -10.48 18.22 -10.73
CA PHE A 211 -10.80 18.40 -9.32
C PHE A 211 -9.54 18.72 -8.52
N ASP A 212 -9.63 19.74 -7.68
CA ASP A 212 -8.53 20.22 -6.83
C ASP A 212 -8.50 19.55 -5.46
N GLU A 213 -9.53 18.74 -5.14
CA GLU A 213 -9.68 18.06 -3.86
C GLU A 213 -9.64 16.54 -4.07
N ALA A 214 -8.72 15.88 -3.36
CA ALA A 214 -8.63 14.43 -3.33
C ALA A 214 -9.56 13.87 -2.24
N PRO A 215 -10.27 12.76 -2.50
CA PRO A 215 -11.18 12.17 -1.50
C PRO A 215 -10.41 11.63 -0.30
N ALA A 216 -11.09 11.56 0.86
CA ALA A 216 -10.49 10.99 2.05
C ALA A 216 -10.06 9.54 1.79
N LEU A 217 -8.95 9.16 2.43
CA LEU A 217 -8.42 7.82 2.34
C LEU A 217 -9.33 6.84 3.09
N SER A 218 -9.68 5.72 2.45
CA SER A 218 -10.52 4.68 3.08
C SER A 218 -9.79 4.00 4.24
N GLY A 219 -10.59 3.46 5.16
CA GLY A 219 -10.08 2.76 6.35
C GLY A 219 -9.21 1.54 6.02
N THR A 220 -9.43 0.86 4.89
CA THR A 220 -8.56 -0.24 4.43
C THR A 220 -7.10 0.18 4.30
N TYR A 221 -6.82 1.35 3.71
CA TYR A 221 -5.46 1.87 3.57
C TYR A 221 -4.88 2.40 4.88
N LEU A 222 -5.70 3.08 5.70
CA LEU A 222 -5.25 3.51 7.03
C LEU A 222 -4.86 2.31 7.90
N ARG A 223 -5.62 1.22 7.81
CA ARG A 223 -5.32 -0.04 8.50
C ARG A 223 -4.08 -0.71 7.91
N TRP A 224 -4.01 -0.86 6.59
CA TRP A 224 -2.84 -1.39 5.88
C TRP A 224 -1.56 -0.67 6.30
N ALA A 225 -1.63 0.67 6.34
CA ALA A 225 -0.49 1.49 6.68
C ALA A 225 -0.20 1.56 8.19
N GLY A 226 -1.07 1.01 9.05
CA GLY A 226 -0.94 1.10 10.50
C GLY A 226 -1.10 2.51 11.06
N THR A 227 -1.88 3.37 10.39
CA THR A 227 -2.00 4.81 10.69
C THR A 227 -3.37 5.24 11.23
N MET A 228 -4.25 4.28 11.48
CA MET A 228 -5.50 4.55 12.20
C MET A 228 -5.21 5.15 13.58
N GLN A 229 -5.90 6.24 13.92
CA GLN A 229 -5.74 6.82 15.26
C GLN A 229 -6.51 5.99 16.29
N ALA A 230 -6.05 6.05 17.54
CA ALA A 230 -6.75 5.43 18.65
C ALA A 230 -8.20 5.95 18.72
N GLY A 231 -9.16 5.03 18.61
CA GLY A 231 -10.60 5.33 18.65
C GLY A 231 -11.26 5.60 17.29
N ASP A 232 -10.51 5.65 16.19
CA ASP A 232 -11.08 5.70 14.83
C ASP A 232 -11.75 4.39 14.43
N GLU A 233 -11.25 3.28 14.98
CA GLU A 233 -11.63 1.93 14.57
C GLU A 233 -12.32 1.19 15.72
N VAL A 234 -13.40 0.49 15.38
CA VAL A 234 -14.00 -0.55 16.21
C VAL A 234 -13.73 -1.90 15.55
N VAL A 235 -12.91 -2.73 16.20
CA VAL A 235 -12.67 -4.11 15.76
C VAL A 235 -13.75 -4.99 16.38
N VAL A 236 -14.50 -5.70 15.53
CA VAL A 236 -15.58 -6.59 15.95
C VAL A 236 -15.02 -7.97 16.21
N PRO A 237 -15.24 -8.57 17.40
CA PRO A 237 -14.78 -9.91 17.69
C PRO A 237 -15.55 -10.96 16.87
N ASN A 238 -14.87 -12.05 16.53
CA ASN A 238 -15.48 -13.22 15.87
C ASN A 238 -16.20 -14.11 16.91
N ASP A 239 -17.27 -13.60 17.51
CA ASP A 239 -18.03 -14.26 18.58
C ASP A 239 -19.45 -14.68 18.15
N GLY A 240 -19.78 -14.47 16.87
CA GLY A 240 -21.09 -14.78 16.30
C GLY A 240 -22.20 -13.84 16.77
N GLN A 241 -21.91 -12.86 17.64
CA GLN A 241 -22.89 -11.92 18.16
C GLN A 241 -23.08 -10.73 17.24
N GLU A 242 -24.24 -10.11 17.33
CA GLU A 242 -24.51 -8.82 16.68
C GLU A 242 -23.99 -7.68 17.55
N HIS A 243 -23.33 -6.73 16.90
CA HIS A 243 -22.75 -5.53 17.50
C HIS A 243 -23.32 -4.30 16.80
N ALA A 244 -23.99 -3.42 17.54
CA ALA A 244 -24.44 -2.14 17.02
C ALA A 244 -23.33 -1.09 17.18
N VAL A 245 -22.86 -0.52 16.07
CA VAL A 245 -21.77 0.45 16.04
C VAL A 245 -22.20 1.70 15.28
N THR A 246 -22.02 2.87 15.91
CA THR A 246 -22.22 4.16 15.25
C THR A 246 -20.87 4.72 14.80
N ILE A 247 -20.72 4.95 13.49
CA ILE A 247 -19.54 5.54 12.87
C ILE A 247 -19.85 6.93 12.31
N SER A 248 -18.90 7.85 12.42
CA SER A 248 -18.92 9.14 11.72
C SER A 248 -18.44 8.95 10.27
N ALA A 249 -18.69 9.92 9.40
CA ALA A 249 -18.18 9.86 8.03
C ALA A 249 -16.63 9.77 8.03
N ALA A 250 -16.07 8.99 7.11
CA ALA A 250 -14.62 8.75 7.04
C ALA A 250 -13.81 10.05 6.89
N GLY A 251 -14.33 11.01 6.12
CA GLY A 251 -13.75 12.34 5.94
C GLY A 251 -14.04 13.34 7.07
N ALA A 252 -14.87 13.00 8.06
CA ALA A 252 -15.23 13.92 9.13
C ALA A 252 -14.03 14.19 10.06
N PRO A 253 -13.82 15.44 10.50
CA PRO A 253 -12.82 15.74 11.51
C PRO A 253 -13.28 15.27 12.90
N GLY A 254 -12.34 14.93 13.77
CA GLY A 254 -12.58 14.72 15.20
C GLY A 254 -12.23 13.33 15.69
N ASN A 255 -12.66 13.04 16.92
CA ASN A 255 -12.39 11.78 17.61
C ASN A 255 -13.64 10.89 17.61
N GLY A 256 -13.41 9.58 17.56
CA GLY A 256 -14.42 8.55 17.71
C GLY A 256 -14.52 7.67 16.46
N PRO A 257 -15.32 6.60 16.52
CA PRO A 257 -15.35 5.60 15.46
C PRO A 257 -15.73 6.20 14.11
N ARG A 258 -14.93 5.90 13.10
CA ARG A 258 -15.15 6.19 11.67
C ARG A 258 -15.17 4.89 10.85
N PHE A 259 -14.56 3.84 11.39
CA PHE A 259 -14.39 2.56 10.73
C PHE A 259 -14.82 1.41 11.64
N VAL A 260 -15.39 0.38 11.06
CA VAL A 260 -15.60 -0.92 11.72
C VAL A 260 -14.80 -1.96 10.96
N THR A 261 -13.98 -2.73 11.67
CA THR A 261 -13.20 -3.81 11.05
C THR A 261 -13.71 -5.15 11.50
N LEU A 262 -13.86 -6.04 10.53
CA LEU A 262 -14.36 -7.40 10.71
C LEU A 262 -13.43 -8.37 9.97
N VAL A 263 -13.29 -9.58 10.51
CA VAL A 263 -12.58 -10.66 9.84
C VAL A 263 -13.57 -11.79 9.59
N ASP A 264 -13.76 -12.16 8.32
CA ASP A 264 -14.60 -13.30 7.98
C ASP A 264 -13.97 -14.57 8.57
N ALA A 265 -14.65 -15.18 9.54
CA ALA A 265 -14.10 -16.26 10.35
C ALA A 265 -13.72 -17.51 9.55
N LYS A 266 -14.31 -17.71 8.37
CA LYS A 266 -14.06 -18.87 7.51
C LYS A 266 -12.92 -18.63 6.52
N THR A 267 -12.86 -17.46 5.92
CA THR A 267 -11.87 -17.14 4.87
C THR A 267 -10.64 -16.41 5.39
N GLY A 268 -10.74 -15.78 6.57
CA GLY A 268 -9.71 -14.90 7.12
C GLY A 268 -9.60 -13.55 6.40
N ALA A 269 -10.49 -13.26 5.43
CA ALA A 269 -10.51 -11.99 4.73
C ALA A 269 -10.90 -10.86 5.68
N THR A 270 -10.20 -9.73 5.59
CA THR A 270 -10.46 -8.54 6.41
C THR A 270 -11.33 -7.55 5.65
N TYR A 271 -12.36 -7.05 6.32
CA TYR A 271 -13.32 -6.10 5.81
C TYR A 271 -13.32 -4.85 6.67
N VAL A 272 -13.45 -3.70 6.03
CA VAL A 272 -13.64 -2.40 6.68
C VAL A 272 -14.96 -1.80 6.23
N VAL A 273 -15.80 -1.44 7.19
CA VAL A 273 -17.05 -0.70 6.98
C VAL A 273 -16.77 0.77 7.25
N GLU A 274 -17.14 1.64 6.30
CA GLU A 274 -17.00 3.08 6.44
C GLU A 274 -18.28 3.81 5.98
N TYR A 275 -18.51 5.02 6.49
CA TYR A 275 -19.60 5.89 6.04
C TYR A 275 -19.04 7.06 5.23
N ARG A 276 -19.68 7.40 4.10
CA ARG A 276 -19.30 8.54 3.25
C ARG A 276 -20.50 9.44 3.00
N ASP A 277 -20.40 10.71 3.36
CA ASP A 277 -21.47 11.72 3.21
C ASP A 277 -21.10 12.91 2.32
N GLY A 278 -19.90 12.90 1.75
CA GLY A 278 -19.37 14.00 0.93
C GLY A 278 -18.94 15.23 1.75
N GLY A 279 -19.00 15.15 3.08
CA GLY A 279 -18.53 16.19 3.99
C GLY A 279 -17.07 16.04 4.40
N GLY A 280 -16.59 16.99 5.20
CA GLY A 280 -15.22 16.96 5.73
C GLY A 280 -14.17 16.95 4.61
N ALA A 281 -13.20 16.03 4.68
CA ALA A 281 -12.16 15.85 3.67
C ALA A 281 -12.69 15.47 2.27
N ASP A 282 -13.97 15.08 2.15
CA ASP A 282 -14.58 14.78 0.85
C ASP A 282 -15.24 15.97 0.18
N THR A 283 -15.28 17.11 0.87
CA THR A 283 -15.90 18.34 0.36
C THR A 283 -15.18 18.78 -0.91
N GLY A 284 -15.92 18.95 -2.01
CA GLY A 284 -15.37 19.41 -3.29
C GLY A 284 -14.77 18.31 -4.17
N THR A 285 -14.78 17.06 -3.72
CA THR A 285 -14.34 15.92 -4.52
C THR A 285 -15.29 15.61 -5.68
N ALA A 286 -14.78 14.88 -6.67
CA ALA A 286 -15.55 14.53 -7.86
C ALA A 286 -16.84 13.77 -7.53
N TYR A 287 -16.76 12.71 -6.74
CA TYR A 287 -17.93 11.90 -6.40
C TYR A 287 -18.97 12.70 -5.61
N ALA A 288 -18.55 13.62 -4.74
CA ALA A 288 -19.46 14.46 -3.96
C ALA A 288 -20.23 15.44 -4.85
N SER A 289 -19.66 15.81 -6.02
CA SER A 289 -20.30 16.68 -7.00
C SER A 289 -21.28 15.96 -7.94
N TRP A 290 -21.18 14.63 -8.08
CA TRP A 290 -21.92 13.85 -9.07
C TRP A 290 -23.30 13.37 -8.63
N ASN A 291 -23.80 13.87 -7.49
CA ASN A 291 -25.07 13.44 -6.90
C ASN A 291 -25.11 11.91 -6.68
N ASN A 292 -23.96 11.31 -6.42
CA ASN A 292 -23.85 9.90 -6.03
C ASN A 292 -24.55 9.68 -4.68
N PRO A 293 -25.23 8.54 -4.48
CA PRO A 293 -25.86 8.25 -3.20
C PRO A 293 -24.80 8.06 -2.11
N PHE A 294 -24.80 8.96 -1.12
CA PHE A 294 -24.02 8.84 0.11
C PHE A 294 -24.52 7.67 0.95
N GLY A 295 -23.64 6.98 1.66
CA GLY A 295 -24.02 5.80 2.43
C GLY A 295 -22.87 5.04 3.05
N VAL A 296 -23.19 3.88 3.60
CA VAL A 296 -22.24 2.95 4.19
C VAL A 296 -21.59 2.10 3.10
N ARG A 297 -20.31 1.83 3.21
CA ARG A 297 -19.53 1.05 2.24
C ARG A 297 -18.87 -0.11 2.97
N VAL A 298 -18.75 -1.24 2.30
CA VAL A 298 -18.00 -2.40 2.79
C VAL A 298 -16.84 -2.62 1.84
N LEU A 299 -15.63 -2.52 2.35
CA LEU A 299 -14.40 -2.67 1.59
C LEU A 299 -13.65 -3.90 2.07
N ARG A 300 -13.13 -4.70 1.15
CA ARG A 300 -12.20 -5.79 1.44
C ARG A 300 -10.77 -5.26 1.34
N MET A 301 -9.96 -5.54 2.36
CA MET A 301 -8.52 -5.29 2.32
C MET A 301 -7.86 -6.44 1.56
N GLU A 302 -7.11 -6.12 0.51
CA GLU A 302 -6.35 -7.12 -0.24
C GLU A 302 -4.95 -7.29 0.37
N THR A 303 -4.29 -8.40 0.05
CA THR A 303 -2.97 -8.72 0.64
C THR A 303 -1.82 -7.90 0.06
N ASN A 304 -2.02 -7.24 -1.08
CA ASN A 304 -1.04 -6.41 -1.76
C ASN A 304 -1.26 -4.90 -1.51
N GLY A 305 -1.92 -4.53 -0.42
CA GLY A 305 -2.23 -3.12 -0.13
C GLY A 305 -3.24 -2.48 -1.08
N GLU A 306 -3.92 -3.25 -1.92
CA GLU A 306 -5.12 -2.80 -2.63
C GLU A 306 -6.36 -2.85 -1.73
N SER A 307 -7.42 -2.19 -2.18
CA SER A 307 -8.70 -2.16 -1.48
C SER A 307 -9.84 -2.32 -2.47
N THR A 308 -10.72 -3.29 -2.25
CA THR A 308 -11.88 -3.51 -3.13
C THR A 308 -13.18 -3.14 -2.42
N VAL A 309 -13.93 -2.14 -2.91
CA VAL A 309 -15.30 -1.89 -2.43
C VAL A 309 -16.26 -2.94 -3.00
N LEU A 310 -17.09 -3.52 -2.13
CA LEU A 310 -18.03 -4.55 -2.51
C LEU A 310 -19.37 -3.96 -2.93
N GLY A 311 -19.54 -3.88 -4.25
CA GLY A 311 -20.76 -3.48 -4.91
C GLY A 311 -21.78 -4.61 -5.03
N GLU A 312 -23.05 -4.24 -5.05
CA GLU A 312 -24.19 -5.13 -5.30
C GLU A 312 -24.98 -4.69 -6.53
N LYS A 313 -25.68 -5.62 -7.15
CA LYS A 313 -26.60 -5.29 -8.25
C LYS A 313 -27.84 -4.61 -7.68
N ALA A 314 -28.18 -3.44 -8.21
CA ALA A 314 -29.45 -2.79 -7.97
C ALA A 314 -30.12 -2.41 -9.28
N GLU A 315 -31.45 -2.47 -9.31
CA GLU A 315 -32.24 -1.92 -10.42
C GLU A 315 -32.54 -0.44 -10.14
N ILE A 316 -31.94 0.45 -10.93
CA ILE A 316 -32.15 1.89 -10.86
C ILE A 316 -32.73 2.35 -12.20
N ASP A 317 -33.96 2.88 -12.16
CA ASP A 317 -34.68 3.38 -13.34
C ASP A 317 -34.75 2.36 -14.51
N GLY A 318 -34.85 1.07 -14.18
CA GLY A 318 -34.94 -0.03 -15.14
C GLY A 318 -33.60 -0.45 -15.76
N LYS A 319 -32.49 -0.05 -15.15
CA LYS A 319 -31.14 -0.53 -15.47
C LYS A 319 -30.54 -1.23 -14.26
N THR A 320 -29.89 -2.37 -14.51
CA THR A 320 -29.00 -2.98 -13.52
C THR A 320 -27.75 -2.13 -13.40
N GLU A 321 -27.53 -1.54 -12.23
CA GLU A 321 -26.34 -0.79 -11.89
C GLU A 321 -25.62 -1.46 -10.71
N THR A 322 -24.31 -1.26 -10.61
CA THR A 322 -23.56 -1.65 -9.43
C THR A 322 -23.63 -0.52 -8.41
N VAL A 323 -24.19 -0.80 -7.24
CA VAL A 323 -24.28 0.15 -6.13
C VAL A 323 -23.24 -0.23 -5.09
N THR A 324 -22.35 0.71 -4.77
CA THR A 324 -21.26 0.52 -3.81
C THR A 324 -21.53 1.17 -2.45
N THR A 325 -22.71 1.77 -2.26
CA THR A 325 -23.14 2.40 -1.01
C THR A 325 -24.47 1.84 -0.54
N ARG A 326 -24.58 1.61 0.76
CA ARG A 326 -25.73 1.02 1.43
C ARG A 326 -26.48 2.08 2.21
N GLN A 327 -27.79 2.07 2.05
CA GLN A 327 -28.76 2.95 2.70
C GLN A 327 -29.38 2.24 3.91
N VAL A 328 -30.14 2.98 4.71
CA VAL A 328 -30.89 2.41 5.84
C VAL A 328 -31.80 1.27 5.37
N GLY A 329 -31.66 0.11 6.01
CA GLY A 329 -32.36 -1.14 5.70
C GLY A 329 -31.62 -2.06 4.73
N ASP A 330 -30.54 -1.59 4.10
CA ASP A 330 -29.72 -2.45 3.24
C ASP A 330 -28.82 -3.35 4.10
N THR A 331 -28.57 -4.55 3.58
CA THR A 331 -27.72 -5.57 4.22
C THR A 331 -26.61 -6.00 3.27
N PHE A 332 -25.49 -6.42 3.85
CA PHE A 332 -24.40 -7.12 3.19
C PHE A 332 -24.16 -8.42 3.93
N GLU A 333 -23.91 -9.49 3.19
CA GLU A 333 -23.44 -10.76 3.73
C GLU A 333 -22.31 -11.27 2.84
N THR A 334 -21.24 -11.79 3.43
CA THR A 334 -20.19 -12.45 2.64
C THR A 334 -20.71 -13.79 2.10
N ASP A 335 -20.10 -14.30 1.03
CA ASP A 335 -20.47 -15.60 0.45
C ASP A 335 -20.34 -16.77 1.44
N SER A 336 -19.55 -16.60 2.51
CA SER A 336 -19.40 -17.59 3.58
C SER A 336 -20.60 -17.64 4.53
N GLY A 337 -21.39 -16.56 4.64
CA GLY A 337 -22.39 -16.33 5.67
C GLY A 337 -21.83 -15.96 7.06
N GLU A 338 -20.51 -15.88 7.19
CA GLU A 338 -19.81 -15.61 8.45
C GLU A 338 -19.59 -14.12 8.69
N LEU A 339 -20.06 -13.23 7.83
CA LEU A 339 -20.01 -11.80 8.09
C LEU A 339 -21.26 -11.15 7.53
N SER A 340 -21.95 -10.37 8.35
CA SER A 340 -23.06 -9.53 7.91
C SER A 340 -22.96 -8.10 8.41
N VAL A 341 -23.43 -7.15 7.61
CA VAL A 341 -23.53 -5.72 7.93
C VAL A 341 -24.93 -5.24 7.55
N GLU A 342 -25.68 -4.69 8.48
CA GLU A 342 -26.97 -4.03 8.27
C GLU A 342 -26.84 -2.55 8.60
N VAL A 343 -27.33 -1.67 7.72
CA VAL A 343 -27.38 -0.23 7.99
C VAL A 343 -28.69 0.10 8.68
N THR A 344 -28.65 0.45 9.97
CA THR A 344 -29.87 0.69 10.77
C THR A 344 -30.27 2.16 10.87
N ASP A 345 -29.31 3.08 10.74
CA ASP A 345 -29.58 4.52 10.74
C ASP A 345 -28.53 5.29 9.93
N ILE A 346 -28.95 6.37 9.26
CA ILE A 346 -28.06 7.36 8.63
C ILE A 346 -28.64 8.73 8.91
N GLY A 347 -27.85 9.58 9.57
CA GLY A 347 -28.26 10.95 9.88
C GLY A 347 -27.19 11.72 10.64
N ASN A 348 -27.26 13.06 10.54
CA ASN A 348 -26.39 13.98 11.29
C ASN A 348 -24.87 13.70 11.10
N GLY A 349 -24.45 13.33 9.88
CA GLY A 349 -23.05 13.02 9.56
C GLY A 349 -22.54 11.69 10.15
N LYS A 350 -23.46 10.79 10.54
CA LYS A 350 -23.17 9.47 11.11
C LYS A 350 -24.02 8.39 10.46
N ALA A 351 -23.55 7.16 10.58
CA ALA A 351 -24.32 5.95 10.31
C ALA A 351 -24.23 5.01 11.51
N THR A 352 -25.33 4.31 11.81
CA THR A 352 -25.33 3.18 12.73
C THR A 352 -25.47 1.90 11.92
N VAL A 353 -24.59 0.95 12.18
CA VAL A 353 -24.59 -0.38 11.56
C VAL A 353 -24.75 -1.44 12.64
N THR A 354 -25.53 -2.47 12.34
CA THR A 354 -25.48 -3.74 13.09
C THR A 354 -24.59 -4.68 12.32
N VAL A 355 -23.55 -5.19 12.96
CA VAL A 355 -22.58 -6.06 12.32
C VAL A 355 -22.45 -7.36 13.09
N ARG A 356 -22.18 -8.45 12.37
CA ARG A 356 -21.90 -9.76 12.97
C ARG A 356 -20.70 -10.33 12.25
N ALA A 357 -19.68 -10.70 13.00
CA ALA A 357 -18.68 -11.63 12.53
C ALA A 357 -19.00 -12.99 13.13
N GLY A 358 -18.97 -14.03 12.31
CA GLY A 358 -19.22 -15.41 12.66
C GLY A 358 -18.37 -15.79 13.85
N GLU A 359 -18.88 -16.71 14.67
CA GLU A 359 -18.03 -17.28 15.71
C GLU A 359 -16.79 -17.81 15.00
N ALA A 360 -15.61 -17.50 15.52
CA ALA A 360 -14.42 -18.25 15.18
C ALA A 360 -14.72 -19.68 15.64
N GLY A 361 -15.44 -20.43 14.80
CA GLY A 361 -15.64 -21.85 15.01
C GLY A 361 -14.25 -22.38 15.31
N ALA A 362 -14.12 -23.31 16.26
CA ALA A 362 -12.89 -24.07 16.38
C ALA A 362 -12.64 -24.60 14.97
N ALA A 363 -11.80 -23.90 14.20
CA ALA A 363 -11.78 -24.01 12.76
C ALA A 363 -11.31 -25.42 12.51
N GLY A 364 -12.24 -26.35 12.22
CA GLY A 364 -12.20 -27.72 12.73
C GLY A 364 -10.80 -28.27 12.88
N ASP A 365 -10.16 -28.04 14.04
CA ASP A 365 -8.71 -28.23 14.27
C ASP A 365 -7.83 -28.26 12.98
N THR A 366 -8.04 -27.35 12.05
CA THR A 366 -6.90 -26.75 11.39
C THR A 366 -6.38 -25.84 12.46
N THR A 367 -5.52 -26.36 13.36
CA THR A 367 -4.55 -25.51 14.04
C THR A 367 -4.19 -24.43 13.04
N SER A 368 -4.39 -23.16 13.42
CA SER A 368 -3.84 -22.04 12.67
C SER A 368 -2.34 -22.29 12.67
N ALA A 369 -1.90 -23.14 11.75
CA ALA A 369 -0.52 -23.44 11.57
C ALA A 369 0.03 -22.07 11.23
N ALA A 370 0.92 -21.59 12.10
CA ALA A 370 1.44 -20.24 12.04
C ALA A 370 1.64 -19.87 10.58
N ARG A 371 1.04 -18.74 10.16
CA ARG A 371 1.12 -18.28 8.77
C ARG A 371 2.55 -18.48 8.29
N PRO A 372 2.75 -19.16 7.16
CA PRO A 372 4.09 -19.45 6.72
C PRO A 372 4.83 -18.14 6.49
N THR A 373 6.03 -18.03 7.06
CA THR A 373 6.92 -16.89 6.91
C THR A 373 8.27 -17.38 6.43
N LEU A 374 8.88 -16.59 5.54
CA LEU A 374 10.28 -16.73 5.18
C LEU A 374 11.02 -15.51 5.74
N VAL A 375 11.97 -15.75 6.63
CA VAL A 375 12.86 -14.70 7.14
C VAL A 375 14.21 -14.88 6.49
N VAL A 376 14.72 -13.84 5.82
CA VAL A 376 16.05 -13.83 5.20
C VAL A 376 16.94 -12.87 5.97
N THR A 377 18.11 -13.36 6.39
CA THR A 377 19.20 -12.58 6.97
C THR A 377 20.28 -12.44 5.90
N PRO A 378 20.51 -11.23 5.36
CA PRO A 378 21.51 -11.02 4.33
C PRO A 378 22.93 -11.35 4.81
N ALA A 379 23.80 -11.75 3.88
CA ALA A 379 25.20 -11.97 4.16
C ALA A 379 25.87 -10.69 4.70
N SER A 380 26.79 -10.85 5.64
CA SER A 380 27.57 -9.77 6.27
C SER A 380 29.00 -10.22 6.53
N CYS A 381 29.85 -9.30 6.99
CA CYS A 381 31.24 -9.64 7.32
C CYS A 381 31.40 -10.65 8.46
N GLY A 382 30.40 -10.75 9.35
CA GLY A 382 30.39 -11.76 10.40
C GLY A 382 29.79 -13.10 9.96
N ASN A 383 29.04 -13.12 8.86
CA ASN A 383 28.38 -14.31 8.31
C ASN A 383 28.24 -14.18 6.79
N GLN A 384 29.14 -14.82 6.04
CA GLN A 384 29.18 -14.73 4.57
C GLN A 384 28.10 -15.56 3.86
N VAL A 385 27.01 -15.89 4.55
CA VAL A 385 25.90 -16.70 4.04
C VAL A 385 24.60 -15.92 4.17
N ASN A 386 23.80 -15.89 3.10
CA ASN A 386 22.44 -15.37 3.15
C ASN A 386 21.54 -16.44 3.79
N SER A 387 21.32 -16.33 5.10
CA SER A 387 20.56 -17.33 5.86
C SER A 387 19.07 -17.08 5.72
N ALA A 388 18.32 -18.05 5.21
CA ALA A 388 16.88 -18.04 5.19
C ALA A 388 16.32 -19.09 6.15
N GLN A 389 15.19 -18.77 6.79
CA GLN A 389 14.44 -19.71 7.61
C GLN A 389 12.96 -19.61 7.26
N TYR A 390 12.40 -20.75 6.85
CA TYR A 390 10.96 -20.89 6.68
C TYR A 390 10.33 -21.43 7.96
N THR A 391 9.29 -20.77 8.46
CA THR A 391 8.47 -21.27 9.57
C THR A 391 7.01 -21.31 9.19
N GLY A 392 6.29 -22.34 9.62
CA GLY A 392 4.86 -22.53 9.32
C GLY A 392 4.57 -23.83 8.58
N ASP A 393 3.31 -24.01 8.22
CA ASP A 393 2.85 -25.17 7.46
C ASP A 393 3.27 -25.08 5.98
N ARG A 394 3.87 -26.17 5.50
CA ARG A 394 4.42 -26.30 4.14
C ARG A 394 3.40 -26.89 3.15
N ASP A 395 2.33 -27.50 3.63
CA ASP A 395 1.40 -28.24 2.77
C ASP A 395 0.62 -27.30 1.85
N GLY A 396 0.75 -27.55 0.54
CA GLY A 396 0.12 -26.75 -0.50
C GLY A 396 0.64 -25.32 -0.60
N VAL A 397 1.73 -24.96 0.11
CA VAL A 397 2.34 -23.63 0.03
C VAL A 397 3.40 -23.62 -1.07
N GLU A 398 3.36 -22.60 -1.92
CA GLU A 398 4.38 -22.30 -2.92
C GLU A 398 5.04 -20.97 -2.59
N LEU A 399 6.34 -20.90 -2.82
CA LEU A 399 7.19 -19.75 -2.58
C LEU A 399 7.77 -19.30 -3.92
N SER A 400 7.42 -18.09 -4.36
CA SER A 400 8.03 -17.47 -5.54
C SER A 400 9.12 -16.51 -5.09
N ILE A 401 10.38 -16.72 -5.51
CA ILE A 401 11.53 -15.85 -5.20
C ILE A 401 12.33 -15.66 -6.49
N GLY A 402 12.56 -14.42 -6.91
CA GLY A 402 13.41 -14.13 -8.08
C GLY A 402 12.90 -14.79 -9.37
N GLY A 403 11.58 -14.95 -9.50
CA GLY A 403 10.93 -15.63 -10.63
C GLY A 403 10.94 -17.15 -10.58
N ILE A 404 11.49 -17.77 -9.52
CA ILE A 404 11.40 -19.22 -9.29
C ILE A 404 10.28 -19.51 -8.31
N THR A 405 9.32 -20.32 -8.72
CA THR A 405 8.32 -20.92 -7.82
C THR A 405 8.81 -22.27 -7.29
N VAL A 406 8.82 -22.43 -5.97
CA VAL A 406 9.21 -23.66 -5.29
C VAL A 406 8.15 -24.06 -4.26
N PRO A 407 7.70 -25.33 -4.24
CA PRO A 407 6.87 -25.83 -3.15
C PRO A 407 7.61 -25.70 -1.80
N ALA A 408 6.93 -25.24 -0.76
CA ALA A 408 7.53 -25.07 0.57
C ALA A 408 8.02 -26.40 1.17
N THR A 409 7.48 -27.53 0.72
CA THR A 409 7.93 -28.88 1.05
C THR A 409 9.33 -29.21 0.51
N GLU A 410 9.81 -28.49 -0.50
CA GLU A 410 11.17 -28.64 -1.05
C GLU A 410 12.20 -27.68 -0.42
N LEU A 411 11.77 -26.76 0.43
CA LEU A 411 12.70 -25.91 1.18
C LEU A 411 13.49 -26.78 2.16
N PRO A 412 14.78 -26.50 2.42
CA PRO A 412 15.48 -27.18 3.50
C PRO A 412 14.77 -26.98 4.85
N GLU A 413 14.83 -27.96 5.74
CA GLU A 413 14.37 -27.78 7.12
C GLU A 413 15.38 -26.91 7.90
N GLY A 414 14.86 -26.01 8.75
CA GLY A 414 15.69 -25.09 9.53
C GLY A 414 16.23 -23.90 8.73
N SER A 415 17.42 -23.43 9.10
CA SER A 415 18.12 -22.33 8.44
C SER A 415 18.95 -22.86 7.27
N PHE A 416 18.90 -22.20 6.12
CA PHE A 416 19.61 -22.60 4.90
C PHE A 416 20.16 -21.39 4.12
N ASP A 417 21.13 -21.62 3.22
CA ASP A 417 21.66 -20.59 2.34
C ASP A 417 20.73 -20.37 1.15
N ILE A 418 20.01 -19.24 1.12
CA ILE A 418 19.07 -18.92 0.05
C ILE A 418 19.78 -18.60 -1.27
N GLY A 419 20.99 -18.04 -1.24
CA GLY A 419 21.76 -17.76 -2.45
C GLY A 419 22.20 -19.05 -3.15
N ALA A 420 22.68 -20.02 -2.37
CA ALA A 420 23.01 -21.35 -2.87
C ALA A 420 21.76 -22.08 -3.41
N PHE A 421 20.64 -22.01 -2.67
CA PHE A 421 19.37 -22.61 -3.06
C PHE A 421 18.83 -22.08 -4.40
N LEU A 422 18.88 -20.76 -4.61
CA LEU A 422 18.46 -20.12 -5.86
C LEU A 422 19.41 -20.48 -7.02
N THR A 423 20.72 -20.55 -6.74
CA THR A 423 21.73 -20.95 -7.73
C THR A 423 21.50 -22.38 -8.22
N GLU A 424 21.21 -23.32 -7.33
CA GLU A 424 20.94 -24.73 -7.68
C GLU A 424 19.71 -24.87 -8.59
N ARG A 425 18.72 -23.99 -8.42
CA ARG A 425 17.50 -23.95 -9.25
C ARG A 425 17.63 -23.06 -10.49
N ALA A 426 18.85 -22.68 -10.85
CA ALA A 426 19.17 -21.90 -12.04
C ALA A 426 18.41 -20.56 -12.11
N ALA A 427 18.32 -19.84 -10.99
CA ALA A 427 17.80 -18.49 -10.99
C ALA A 427 18.61 -17.61 -11.95
N THR A 428 17.93 -16.85 -12.79
CA THR A 428 18.58 -15.90 -13.71
C THR A 428 19.28 -14.79 -12.95
N THR A 429 18.79 -14.48 -11.75
CA THR A 429 19.35 -13.49 -10.82
C THR A 429 19.34 -14.10 -9.42
N VAL A 430 20.51 -14.21 -8.78
CA VAL A 430 20.63 -14.77 -7.42
C VAL A 430 20.76 -13.67 -6.37
N TYR A 431 21.54 -12.62 -6.66
CA TYR A 431 21.83 -11.53 -5.74
C TYR A 431 21.05 -10.27 -6.11
N GLY A 432 20.67 -9.47 -5.10
CA GLY A 432 19.82 -8.29 -5.23
C GLY A 432 18.59 -8.37 -4.33
N GLU A 433 17.68 -7.41 -4.50
CA GLU A 433 16.34 -7.47 -3.90
C GLU A 433 15.45 -8.42 -4.70
N HIS A 434 14.68 -9.24 -3.98
CA HIS A 434 13.73 -10.17 -4.56
C HIS A 434 12.38 -10.05 -3.87
N ASP A 435 11.31 -10.00 -4.65
CA ASP A 435 9.96 -10.23 -4.14
C ASP A 435 9.78 -11.70 -3.79
N VAL A 436 9.39 -11.95 -2.54
CA VAL A 436 8.92 -13.26 -2.07
C VAL A 436 7.41 -13.24 -2.03
N THR A 437 6.79 -14.09 -2.85
CA THR A 437 5.35 -14.32 -2.77
C THR A 437 5.08 -15.71 -2.19
N LEU A 438 4.29 -15.75 -1.12
CA LEU A 438 3.75 -17.00 -0.57
C LEU A 438 2.34 -17.20 -1.14
N THR A 439 2.08 -18.34 -1.77
CA THR A 439 0.73 -18.75 -2.14
C THR A 439 0.39 -20.09 -1.50
N ARG A 440 -0.89 -20.36 -1.26
CA ARG A 440 -1.38 -21.68 -0.86
C ARG A 440 -2.51 -22.08 -1.77
N ASN A 441 -2.33 -23.17 -2.51
CA ASN A 441 -3.30 -23.64 -3.50
C ASN A 441 -3.75 -22.49 -4.46
N GLY A 442 -2.81 -21.62 -4.83
CA GLY A 442 -3.05 -20.46 -5.70
C GLY A 442 -3.58 -19.20 -5.01
N ALA A 443 -3.94 -19.24 -3.72
CA ALA A 443 -4.33 -18.05 -2.96
C ALA A 443 -3.11 -17.37 -2.32
N ALA A 444 -2.93 -16.07 -2.50
CA ALA A 444 -1.83 -15.33 -1.87
C ALA A 444 -1.97 -15.36 -0.33
N LEU A 445 -0.89 -15.73 0.35
CA LEU A 445 -0.76 -15.70 1.81
C LEU A 445 -0.06 -14.43 2.31
N GLY A 446 0.80 -13.85 1.47
CA GLY A 446 1.52 -12.61 1.74
C GLY A 446 2.68 -12.41 0.76
N ASN A 447 3.17 -11.18 0.71
CA ASN A 447 4.35 -10.76 -0.03
C ASN A 447 5.37 -10.12 0.92
N SER A 448 6.66 -10.29 0.63
CA SER A 448 7.75 -9.64 1.35
C SER A 448 8.95 -9.47 0.44
N ALA A 449 9.60 -8.31 0.44
CA ALA A 449 10.89 -8.14 -0.21
C ALA A 449 12.00 -8.76 0.66
N VAL A 450 12.98 -9.42 0.02
CA VAL A 450 14.18 -9.95 0.69
C VAL A 450 15.44 -9.58 -0.08
N SER A 451 16.47 -9.20 0.66
CA SER A 451 17.79 -8.87 0.11
C SER A 451 18.72 -10.07 0.16
N VAL A 452 19.30 -10.44 -0.98
CA VAL A 452 20.32 -11.49 -1.10
C VAL A 452 21.63 -10.83 -1.55
N VAL A 453 22.58 -10.72 -0.63
CA VAL A 453 23.85 -10.00 -0.86
C VAL A 453 24.91 -10.95 -1.42
N ASP A 454 25.62 -10.54 -2.47
CA ASP A 454 26.79 -11.29 -2.96
C ASP A 454 27.93 -11.19 -1.94
N PRO A 455 28.31 -12.28 -1.25
CA PRO A 455 29.35 -12.22 -0.23
C PRO A 455 30.71 -11.79 -0.79
N ALA A 456 30.96 -11.98 -2.09
CA ALA A 456 32.20 -11.56 -2.75
C ALA A 456 32.32 -10.03 -2.88
N THR A 457 31.20 -9.30 -2.77
CA THR A 457 31.18 -7.82 -2.83
C THR A 457 31.32 -7.17 -1.44
N LEU A 458 31.28 -7.96 -0.37
CA LEU A 458 31.41 -7.45 0.99
C LEU A 458 32.84 -6.92 1.24
N SER A 459 32.95 -5.62 1.48
CA SER A 459 34.21 -4.98 1.89
C SER A 459 34.40 -5.12 3.39
N CYS A 460 34.91 -6.28 3.81
CA CYS A 460 35.14 -6.55 5.22
C CYS A 460 36.48 -6.00 5.71
N PRO A 461 36.54 -5.34 6.87
CA PRO A 461 37.82 -5.01 7.47
C PRO A 461 38.59 -6.33 7.70
N GLU A 462 39.86 -6.36 7.31
CA GLU A 462 40.73 -7.50 7.64
C GLU A 462 40.59 -7.75 9.14
N ALA A 463 40.21 -8.98 9.50
CA ALA A 463 40.16 -9.37 10.90
C ALA A 463 41.51 -8.99 11.50
N PRO A 464 41.55 -8.30 12.66
CA PRO A 464 42.80 -7.94 13.29
C PRO A 464 43.63 -9.21 13.36
N GLY A 465 44.77 -9.19 12.65
CA GLY A 465 45.63 -10.36 12.55
C GLY A 465 45.86 -10.92 13.94
N PRO A 466 45.94 -12.26 14.10
CA PRO A 466 46.12 -12.86 15.41
C PRO A 466 47.22 -12.10 16.12
N ASP A 467 46.88 -11.45 17.24
CA ASP A 467 47.83 -10.68 18.02
C ASP A 467 48.97 -11.65 18.34
N THR A 468 50.09 -11.51 17.63
CA THR A 468 51.19 -12.47 17.73
C THR A 468 51.90 -12.38 19.07
N GLY A 469 51.38 -11.58 20.02
CA GLY A 469 51.60 -11.77 21.44
C GLY A 469 53.06 -12.05 21.75
N ASP A 470 53.95 -11.18 21.25
CA ASP A 470 55.34 -11.19 21.69
C ASP A 470 55.35 -10.56 23.08
N HIS A 471 54.91 -11.36 24.06
CA HIS A 471 55.08 -11.08 25.47
C HIS A 471 56.56 -11.27 25.80
N ASP A 472 57.38 -10.28 25.43
CA ASP A 472 58.74 -10.17 25.89
C ASP A 472 58.73 -9.82 27.39
N HIS A 473 58.97 -10.85 28.20
CA HIS A 473 59.30 -10.73 29.61
C HIS A 473 60.78 -10.34 29.75
N GLY A 474 61.11 -9.08 30.05
CA GLY A 474 62.51 -8.78 30.37
C GLY A 474 62.89 -7.35 30.72
N HIS A 475 62.85 -7.05 32.02
CA HIS A 475 63.79 -6.21 32.77
C HIS A 475 64.09 -4.75 32.36
N GLY A 476 63.85 -3.85 33.31
CA GLY A 476 64.29 -2.46 33.24
C GLY A 476 65.79 -2.26 33.47
N ASP A 477 66.32 -1.20 32.88
CA ASP A 477 66.96 -0.09 33.60
C ASP A 477 67.15 1.13 32.66
N PRO A 478 67.37 2.35 33.20
CA PRO A 478 67.21 3.60 32.47
C PRO A 478 68.52 4.17 31.92
N ALA A 479 68.41 4.95 30.83
CA ALA A 479 69.02 6.27 30.63
C ALA A 479 69.56 6.54 29.21
N THR A 480 69.19 7.73 28.73
CA THR A 480 69.88 8.69 27.84
C THR A 480 69.79 8.58 26.31
N PRO A 481 69.80 9.75 25.60
CA PRO A 481 69.42 9.89 24.20
C PRO A 481 70.60 10.20 23.26
N GLN A 482 70.58 9.72 22.02
CA GLN A 482 71.36 10.25 20.86
C GLN A 482 70.97 9.47 19.58
N SER A 483 70.37 10.10 18.56
CA SER A 483 70.96 10.83 17.42
C SER A 483 71.19 9.96 16.18
N ASP A 484 70.51 10.36 15.10
CA ASP A 484 70.89 10.36 13.68
C ASP A 484 71.61 9.17 13.04
N ALA A 485 71.04 8.70 11.91
CA ALA A 485 71.60 8.82 10.56
C ALA A 485 71.44 7.57 9.67
N ASN A 486 70.96 7.84 8.45
CA ASN A 486 71.32 7.25 7.15
C ASN A 486 71.42 5.74 6.96
N GLY A 487 70.67 5.25 5.96
CA GLY A 487 70.89 3.96 5.31
C GLY A 487 70.21 3.87 3.95
N THR A 488 70.82 4.46 2.93
CA THR A 488 70.51 4.30 1.50
C THR A 488 70.99 2.96 0.95
N GLY A 489 70.21 2.35 0.04
CA GLY A 489 70.65 1.33 -0.92
C GLY A 489 69.60 0.23 -1.08
N GLY A 490 69.16 -0.20 -2.26
CA GLY A 490 69.51 0.08 -3.65
C GLY A 490 68.50 -0.67 -4.55
N ALA A 491 68.26 -0.16 -5.74
CA ALA A 491 67.41 -0.74 -6.80
C ALA A 491 68.15 -1.87 -7.57
N PRO A 492 67.68 -2.39 -8.72
CA PRO A 492 66.33 -2.43 -9.33
C PRO A 492 65.94 -3.85 -9.85
N GLY A 493 64.67 -4.04 -10.24
CA GLY A 493 64.22 -5.23 -10.98
C GLY A 493 63.11 -4.89 -11.97
N VAL A 494 63.48 -4.77 -13.24
CA VAL A 494 62.63 -4.48 -14.39
C VAL A 494 62.03 -5.78 -14.94
N ASN A 495 60.75 -5.80 -15.31
CA ASN A 495 60.22 -6.71 -16.34
C ASN A 495 58.88 -6.16 -16.92
N PRO A 496 58.43 -6.59 -18.11
CA PRO A 496 58.08 -5.67 -19.18
C PRO A 496 56.61 -5.71 -19.59
N THR A 497 56.26 -4.69 -20.35
CA THR A 497 55.15 -4.56 -21.30
C THR A 497 54.69 -5.84 -22.00
N THR A 498 53.37 -6.06 -22.03
CA THR A 498 52.68 -6.73 -23.15
C THR A 498 51.55 -5.85 -23.67
N ALA A 499 51.51 -5.78 -24.99
CA ALA A 499 50.76 -4.86 -25.81
C ALA A 499 49.28 -5.26 -25.98
N ALA A 500 48.49 -4.24 -26.27
CA ALA A 500 47.13 -4.30 -26.75
C ALA A 500 47.01 -5.06 -28.08
N ALA A 501 45.93 -5.84 -28.21
CA ALA A 501 45.36 -6.19 -29.51
C ALA A 501 43.83 -6.20 -29.38
N ASN A 502 43.22 -5.27 -30.10
CA ASN A 502 41.78 -5.15 -30.34
C ASN A 502 41.38 -6.18 -31.41
N PRO A 503 40.19 -6.78 -31.35
CA PRO A 503 39.48 -7.07 -32.59
C PRO A 503 38.03 -6.58 -32.57
N THR A 504 37.77 -5.65 -33.47
CA THR A 504 36.47 -5.35 -34.08
C THR A 504 35.96 -6.54 -34.87
N GLY A 505 34.68 -6.89 -34.70
CA GLY A 505 34.02 -7.93 -35.51
C GLY A 505 32.49 -7.97 -35.31
N THR A 506 31.80 -7.03 -35.97
CA THR A 506 30.50 -7.15 -36.67
C THR A 506 29.48 -8.21 -36.17
N SER A 507 28.36 -7.74 -35.60
CA SER A 507 27.12 -8.51 -35.48
C SER A 507 26.10 -8.06 -36.53
N ASP A 508 25.70 -9.00 -37.38
CA ASP A 508 24.66 -8.88 -38.39
C ASP A 508 23.28 -8.60 -37.79
N ALA A 509 22.55 -7.70 -38.45
CA ALA A 509 21.18 -7.33 -38.14
C ALA A 509 20.19 -8.41 -38.63
N GLY A 510 19.59 -9.13 -37.70
CA GLY A 510 18.43 -9.99 -37.95
C GLY A 510 17.15 -9.16 -37.95
N THR A 511 16.54 -9.00 -39.13
CA THR A 511 15.24 -8.36 -39.33
C THR A 511 14.12 -9.28 -38.84
N LEU A 512 13.37 -8.89 -37.80
CA LEU A 512 12.11 -9.52 -37.43
C LEU A 512 10.94 -8.66 -37.92
N ALA A 513 10.22 -9.20 -38.90
CA ALA A 513 8.96 -8.66 -39.39
C ALA A 513 7.87 -8.88 -38.33
N GLN A 514 7.31 -7.80 -37.79
CA GLN A 514 6.04 -7.83 -37.06
C GLN A 514 4.90 -7.77 -38.06
N THR A 515 4.17 -8.88 -38.18
CA THR A 515 2.86 -8.94 -38.84
C THR A 515 1.81 -8.35 -37.91
N GLY A 516 1.09 -7.36 -38.42
CA GLY A 516 0.04 -6.65 -37.70
C GLY A 516 -1.21 -7.48 -37.42
N THR A 517 -1.92 -7.07 -36.38
CA THR A 517 -3.33 -7.39 -36.15
C THR A 517 -4.05 -6.13 -35.72
N ASP A 518 -5.25 -6.00 -36.28
CA ASP A 518 -6.09 -4.82 -36.36
C ASP A 518 -6.53 -4.26 -35.00
N ALA A 519 -6.32 -2.96 -34.79
CA ALA A 519 -6.97 -2.20 -33.73
C ALA A 519 -8.21 -1.50 -34.29
N THR A 520 -9.38 -1.97 -33.89
CA THR A 520 -10.67 -1.32 -34.11
C THR A 520 -10.71 0.01 -33.32
N PRO A 521 -11.10 1.15 -33.92
CA PRO A 521 -11.12 2.41 -33.19
C PRO A 521 -12.29 2.46 -32.19
N ILE A 522 -11.96 2.64 -30.91
CA ILE A 522 -12.92 3.07 -29.88
C ILE A 522 -13.25 4.55 -30.16
N ALA A 523 -14.52 4.83 -30.42
CA ALA A 523 -15.01 6.18 -30.62
C ALA A 523 -14.92 6.98 -29.32
N LEU A 524 -14.09 8.01 -29.33
CA LEU A 524 -13.98 9.01 -28.27
C LEU A 524 -15.27 9.86 -28.26
N VAL A 525 -16.11 9.68 -27.24
CA VAL A 525 -17.28 10.54 -27.02
C VAL A 525 -16.81 11.80 -26.28
N THR A 526 -16.59 12.87 -27.04
CA THR A 526 -16.36 14.21 -26.47
C THR A 526 -17.68 14.77 -25.97
N VAL A 527 -17.91 14.78 -24.65
CA VAL A 527 -19.01 15.54 -24.03
C VAL A 527 -18.56 17.00 -23.87
N LEU A 528 -19.00 17.87 -24.79
CA LEU A 528 -18.90 19.32 -24.59
C LEU A 528 -19.95 19.76 -23.58
N ALA A 529 -19.49 20.28 -22.44
CA ALA A 529 -20.32 21.03 -21.50
C ALA A 529 -20.67 22.41 -22.12
N ALA A 530 -21.92 22.57 -22.53
CA ALA A 530 -22.50 23.89 -22.81
C ALA A 530 -23.27 24.35 -21.56
N ILE A 531 -22.64 25.22 -20.75
CA ILE A 531 -23.32 25.94 -19.68
C ILE A 531 -24.10 27.10 -20.31
N GLY A 532 -25.42 26.95 -20.38
CA GLY A 532 -26.37 28.01 -20.67
C GLY A 532 -27.27 28.23 -19.47
N ALA A 533 -27.01 29.30 -18.72
CA ALA A 533 -27.84 29.73 -17.60
C ALA A 533 -29.21 30.24 -18.09
N ALA A 534 -30.31 29.69 -17.55
CA ALA A 534 -31.58 30.41 -17.42
C ALA A 534 -32.56 29.68 -16.46
N THR A 535 -32.75 30.28 -15.29
CA THR A 535 -34.03 30.43 -14.56
C THR A 535 -34.89 29.20 -14.22
N GLY A 536 -34.84 28.81 -12.94
CA GLY A 536 -36.02 28.71 -12.07
C GLY A 536 -37.00 27.57 -12.28
N ALA A 537 -36.87 26.48 -11.51
CA ALA A 537 -37.98 25.60 -11.20
C ALA A 537 -37.75 24.78 -9.91
N ALA A 538 -38.70 24.93 -8.99
CA ALA A 538 -39.18 24.00 -7.96
C ALA A 538 -38.24 22.90 -7.41
N LEU A 539 -37.87 23.07 -6.14
CA LEU A 539 -37.46 22.02 -5.22
C LEU A 539 -38.59 20.99 -5.06
N ILE A 540 -38.52 19.84 -5.74
CA ILE A 540 -39.38 18.68 -5.48
C ILE A 540 -38.61 17.73 -4.55
N LEU A 541 -38.87 17.82 -3.24
CA LEU A 541 -38.61 16.71 -2.33
C LEU A 541 -39.53 15.54 -2.70
N ARG A 542 -39.01 14.51 -3.36
CA ARG A 542 -39.72 13.23 -3.49
C ARG A 542 -39.47 12.40 -2.24
N LYS A 543 -40.45 12.43 -1.33
CA LYS A 543 -40.65 11.40 -0.31
C LYS A 543 -40.89 10.06 -1.02
N ARG A 544 -40.01 9.08 -0.85
CA ARG A 544 -40.32 7.67 -1.13
C ARG A 544 -41.29 7.19 -0.05
N THR A 545 -42.58 7.14 -0.37
CA THR A 545 -43.54 6.32 0.38
C THR A 545 -43.58 4.94 -0.25
N ARG A 546 -43.02 3.94 0.43
CA ARG A 546 -43.27 2.52 0.12
C ARG A 546 -44.67 2.18 0.63
N ALA A 547 -45.53 1.73 -0.28
CA ALA A 547 -46.81 1.13 0.08
C ALA A 547 -46.54 -0.23 0.73
N HIS A 548 -47.00 -0.42 1.96
CA HIS A 548 -47.31 -1.74 2.50
C HIS A 548 -48.66 -2.16 1.91
N GLU A 549 -48.67 -3.25 1.16
CA GLU A 549 -49.88 -4.04 0.92
C GLU A 549 -49.72 -5.36 1.69
N GLU A 550 -50.66 -5.52 2.64
CA GLU A 550 -51.02 -6.66 3.51
C GLU A 550 -49.98 -7.33 4.43
#